data_AF-A0A1Y2M638-F1
#
_entry.id   AF-A0A1Y2M638-F1
#
_cell.length_a   1.000
_cell.length_b   1.000
_cell.length_c   1.000
_cell.angle_alpha   90.00
_cell.angle_beta   90.00
_cell.angle_gamma   90.00
#
_symmetry.space_group_name_H-M   'P 1'
#
loop_
_entity.id
_entity.type
_entity.pdbx_description
1 polymer ?
#
loop_
_entity_poly.entity_id
_entity_poly.type
_entity_poly.pdbx_seq_one_letter_code
_entity_poly.pdbx_strand_id
1 'polypeptide(L)'
;MGCGVGPASVEKQRHFIEIRKGFPPTICKLTSVVSYFFVLLTSPCSCTHVEEQRPYRQPGAYRCKRRDASQSQITMLGQESEVEVRPFVIPQEDVEVLNASEAFCMLRSYLARDTSFCAEHDECDTHTKETWILQRDLLHALVMPVLELFNRASALAEAALCTHKSEDLELAFAGEARGAFLCLQCFVDEEEDWCRTRGCPACITSATLSTESHLRLTIAASLLSTASVATPTSSQPLPSRALPPLPHILPALRDALSSDPFWGPSHWPYLLSRATQLSAGIQALIAECVNLEALVSSPIADRPAFLSNNNHLTAPGLQYASAQSADKGAKLKKSKLAKRQLRLEREEIDLMRRVAMQCWARAKLPKSVRGEMLGQSSDDSKRRRSLTCP
;
A
#
# COMPACT_ATOMS: atom_id res chain seq x y z
N MET A 1 -48.78 -44.98 11.14
CA MET A 1 -48.06 -45.57 9.99
C MET A 1 -48.15 -44.60 8.84
N GLY A 2 -47.01 -44.17 8.30
CA GLY A 2 -46.94 -43.19 7.20
C GLY A 2 -45.65 -42.39 7.24
N CYS A 3 -44.54 -43.03 6.87
CA CYS A 3 -43.25 -42.38 6.63
C CYS A 3 -43.32 -41.57 5.33
N GLY A 4 -42.80 -40.34 5.35
CA GLY A 4 -42.55 -39.52 4.16
C GLY A 4 -41.24 -38.76 4.33
N VAL A 5 -40.26 -39.09 3.49
CA VAL A 5 -38.91 -38.56 3.49
C VAL A 5 -38.76 -37.49 2.39
N GLY A 6 -38.26 -36.31 2.77
CA GLY A 6 -37.46 -35.37 1.95
C GLY A 6 -38.19 -34.25 1.18
N PRO A 7 -37.49 -33.20 0.71
CA PRO A 7 -36.07 -32.88 0.86
C PRO A 7 -35.77 -31.51 1.52
N ALA A 8 -34.56 -31.41 2.06
CA ALA A 8 -33.91 -30.17 2.44
C ALA A 8 -33.48 -29.35 1.20
N SER A 9 -33.23 -28.05 1.42
CA SER A 9 -32.39 -27.15 0.62
C SER A 9 -33.10 -26.10 -0.23
N VAL A 10 -33.65 -25.04 0.39
CA VAL A 10 -33.61 -23.65 -0.15
C VAL A 10 -33.71 -22.64 1.01
N GLU A 11 -32.71 -22.57 1.91
CA GLU A 11 -32.72 -21.55 2.98
C GLU A 11 -31.32 -21.08 3.40
N LYS A 12 -30.45 -20.83 2.41
CA LYS A 12 -29.11 -20.26 2.66
C LYS A 12 -28.71 -19.09 1.76
N GLN A 13 -29.68 -18.46 1.09
CA GLN A 13 -29.41 -17.36 0.13
C GLN A 13 -30.12 -16.04 0.44
N ARG A 14 -30.73 -15.89 1.61
CA ARG A 14 -31.31 -14.62 2.07
C ARG A 14 -30.53 -13.89 3.16
N HIS A 15 -29.42 -14.45 3.65
CA HIS A 15 -28.58 -13.79 4.68
C HIS A 15 -27.40 -12.98 4.13
N PHE A 16 -27.24 -12.85 2.80
CA PHE A 16 -26.08 -12.18 2.20
C PHE A 16 -26.35 -10.75 1.67
N ILE A 17 -27.56 -10.21 1.85
CA ILE A 17 -27.93 -8.86 1.37
C ILE A 17 -28.09 -7.84 2.51
N GLU A 18 -27.87 -8.24 3.77
CA GLU A 18 -28.12 -7.39 4.94
C GLU A 18 -26.86 -7.14 5.81
N ILE A 19 -25.68 -6.97 5.17
CA ILE A 19 -24.43 -6.55 5.84
C ILE A 19 -23.98 -5.13 5.38
N ARG A 20 -24.84 -4.38 4.68
CA ARG A 20 -24.53 -2.99 4.23
C ARG A 20 -25.23 -1.87 4.99
N LYS A 21 -25.78 -2.14 6.18
CA LYS A 21 -26.41 -1.11 7.04
C LYS A 21 -25.88 -1.19 8.46
N GLY A 22 -24.65 -0.71 8.66
CA GLY A 22 -24.02 -0.76 9.97
C GLY A 22 -22.76 0.08 10.11
N PHE A 23 -22.74 1.30 9.57
CA PHE A 23 -21.76 2.31 9.98
C PHE A 23 -22.50 3.49 10.62
N PRO A 24 -22.15 3.90 11.85
CA PRO A 24 -22.82 5.01 12.52
C PRO A 24 -22.55 6.34 11.79
N PRO A 25 -23.56 7.20 11.62
CA PRO A 25 -23.49 8.43 10.80
C PRO A 25 -22.64 9.57 11.41
N THR A 26 -21.96 9.33 12.53
CA THR A 26 -21.18 10.35 13.25
C THR A 26 -19.70 10.40 12.85
N ILE A 27 -19.16 9.37 12.17
CA ILE A 27 -17.77 9.34 11.65
C ILE A 27 -17.69 9.98 10.24
N CYS A 28 -18.82 10.12 9.54
CA CYS A 28 -18.89 10.67 8.18
C CYS A 28 -18.52 12.15 8.01
N LYS A 29 -18.36 12.92 9.10
CA LYS A 29 -18.04 14.36 8.99
C LYS A 29 -16.55 14.66 8.87
N LEU A 30 -15.68 13.78 9.38
CA LEU A 30 -14.22 13.90 9.27
C LEU A 30 -13.65 13.17 8.06
N THR A 31 -14.26 12.06 7.64
CA THR A 31 -13.95 11.44 6.33
C THR A 31 -14.23 12.40 5.18
N SER A 32 -15.13 13.38 5.34
CA SER A 32 -15.34 14.45 4.38
C SER A 32 -14.12 15.36 4.24
N VAL A 33 -13.42 15.73 5.33
CA VAL A 33 -12.21 16.58 5.28
C VAL A 33 -11.04 15.85 4.60
N VAL A 34 -10.86 14.57 4.89
CA VAL A 34 -9.85 13.72 4.24
C VAL A 34 -10.23 13.37 2.80
N SER A 35 -11.52 13.19 2.51
CA SER A 35 -12.04 13.05 1.14
C SER A 35 -11.85 14.33 0.32
N TYR A 36 -11.92 15.51 0.94
CA TYR A 36 -11.63 16.79 0.24
C TYR A 36 -10.15 16.95 -0.06
N PHE A 37 -9.25 16.43 0.79
CA PHE A 37 -7.83 16.31 0.48
C PHE A 37 -7.60 15.46 -0.79
N PHE A 38 -8.39 14.40 -0.95
CA PHE A 38 -8.42 13.58 -2.16
C PHE A 38 -8.99 14.31 -3.39
N VAL A 39 -10.11 15.02 -3.26
CA VAL A 39 -10.73 15.77 -4.37
C VAL A 39 -9.77 16.81 -4.94
N LEU A 40 -8.95 17.45 -4.10
CA LEU A 40 -7.93 18.42 -4.53
C LEU A 40 -6.74 17.75 -5.25
N LEU A 41 -6.32 16.55 -4.83
CA LEU A 41 -5.24 15.81 -5.49
C LEU A 41 -5.65 15.13 -6.81
N THR A 42 -6.95 14.99 -7.08
CA THR A 42 -7.48 14.35 -8.29
C THR A 42 -7.83 15.31 -9.44
N SER A 43 -7.46 16.60 -9.36
CA SER A 43 -7.65 17.51 -10.49
C SER A 43 -6.75 17.10 -11.68
N PRO A 44 -7.30 17.01 -12.90
CA PRO A 44 -6.56 16.49 -14.06
C PRO A 44 -5.42 17.45 -14.47
N CYS A 45 -4.18 17.01 -14.30
CA CYS A 45 -3.01 17.67 -14.85
C CYS A 45 -2.78 17.23 -16.30
N SER A 46 -2.72 18.21 -17.21
CA SER A 46 -2.25 18.01 -18.59
C SER A 46 -0.74 17.75 -18.58
N CYS A 47 -0.31 16.50 -18.72
CA CYS A 47 1.11 16.14 -18.78
C CYS A 47 1.73 16.47 -20.15
N THR A 48 2.74 17.33 -20.16
CA THR A 48 3.73 17.41 -21.24
C THR A 48 4.84 16.38 -20.99
N HIS A 49 5.09 15.56 -22.00
CA HIS A 49 6.01 14.42 -22.00
C HIS A 49 7.47 14.91 -22.04
N VAL A 50 8.29 14.55 -21.05
CA VAL A 50 9.76 14.61 -21.16
C VAL A 50 10.30 13.20 -20.92
N GLU A 51 10.86 12.64 -21.97
CA GLU A 51 11.40 11.29 -22.05
C GLU A 51 12.87 11.31 -21.57
N GLU A 52 13.13 10.83 -20.34
CA GLU A 52 14.50 10.56 -19.88
C GLU A 52 14.65 9.05 -19.59
N GLN A 53 15.45 8.40 -20.43
CA GLN A 53 15.77 6.98 -20.34
C GLN A 53 16.73 6.72 -19.18
N ARG A 54 16.32 5.85 -18.23
CA ARG A 54 17.24 5.19 -17.28
C ARG A 54 16.94 3.70 -17.13
N PRO A 55 17.97 2.87 -16.88
CA PRO A 55 17.86 1.43 -16.99
C PRO A 55 17.29 0.76 -15.73
N TYR A 56 16.52 -0.30 -15.96
CA TYR A 56 15.91 -1.20 -14.98
C TYR A 56 16.93 -1.76 -13.96
N ARG A 57 16.67 -1.55 -12.66
CA ARG A 57 17.24 -2.33 -11.56
C ARG A 57 16.15 -3.24 -10.97
N GLN A 58 16.51 -4.50 -10.74
CA GLN A 58 15.60 -5.52 -10.19
C GLN A 58 15.21 -5.25 -8.73
N PRO A 59 14.02 -5.68 -8.27
CA PRO A 59 13.59 -5.54 -6.88
C PRO A 59 14.25 -6.60 -5.99
N GLY A 60 15.03 -6.16 -5.01
CA GLY A 60 15.53 -7.00 -3.92
C GLY A 60 14.50 -7.10 -2.79
N ALA A 61 14.33 -8.30 -2.25
CA ALA A 61 13.45 -8.57 -1.11
C ALA A 61 13.80 -7.69 0.10
N TYR A 62 12.83 -6.90 0.56
CA TYR A 62 12.93 -6.10 1.77
C TYR A 62 12.70 -7.00 2.99
N ARG A 63 13.77 -7.30 3.73
CA ARG A 63 13.68 -7.95 5.05
C ARG A 63 13.94 -6.87 6.08
N CYS A 64 12.87 -6.32 6.68
CA CYS A 64 12.97 -5.46 7.84
C CYS A 64 13.54 -6.29 9.00
N LYS A 65 14.79 -6.03 9.39
CA LYS A 65 15.34 -6.59 10.63
C LYS A 65 14.81 -5.75 11.78
N ARG A 66 13.72 -6.22 12.39
CA ARG A 66 13.27 -5.80 13.72
C ARG A 66 14.44 -6.00 14.69
N ARG A 67 14.79 -4.96 15.44
CA ARG A 67 15.72 -5.08 16.57
C ARG A 67 14.85 -5.49 17.76
N ASP A 68 14.98 -6.74 18.20
CA ASP A 68 14.52 -7.11 19.53
C ASP A 68 15.27 -6.22 20.52
N ALA A 69 14.55 -5.38 21.24
CA ALA A 69 15.06 -4.61 22.36
C ALA A 69 15.30 -5.56 23.54
N SER A 70 16.25 -6.47 23.40
CA SER A 70 16.82 -7.21 24.53
C SER A 70 17.83 -6.30 25.21
N GLN A 71 17.41 -5.78 26.36
CA GLN A 71 18.18 -5.20 27.45
C GLN A 71 19.61 -5.77 27.53
N SER A 72 20.57 -5.07 26.95
CA SER A 72 22.00 -5.32 27.16
C SER A 72 22.57 -4.16 27.97
N GLN A 73 22.84 -4.44 29.25
CA GLN A 73 23.64 -3.62 30.14
C GLN A 73 24.95 -3.23 29.46
N ILE A 74 25.09 -1.95 29.14
CA ILE A 74 26.39 -1.29 28.93
C ILE A 74 26.56 -0.36 30.12
N THR A 75 27.25 -0.85 31.14
CA THR A 75 27.71 -0.06 32.27
C THR A 75 29.04 0.57 31.87
N MET A 76 29.04 1.84 31.44
CA MET A 76 30.22 2.70 31.47
C MET A 76 29.77 4.11 31.83
N LEU A 77 30.19 4.53 33.02
CA LEU A 77 29.97 5.83 33.65
C LEU A 77 30.36 7.00 32.73
N GLY A 78 29.45 7.96 32.56
CA GLY A 78 29.77 9.26 31.96
C GLY A 78 28.53 10.09 31.62
N GLN A 79 28.12 10.96 32.55
CA GLN A 79 27.16 12.07 32.37
C GLN A 79 25.89 11.75 31.57
N GLU A 80 24.85 11.33 32.29
CA GLU A 80 23.45 11.47 31.86
C GLU A 80 23.09 12.96 31.85
N SER A 81 23.53 13.65 30.80
CA SER A 81 22.72 14.73 30.25
C SER A 81 21.52 14.03 29.62
N GLU A 82 20.37 14.03 30.29
CA GLU A 82 19.08 13.90 29.63
C GLU A 82 19.05 14.98 28.53
N VAL A 83 19.53 14.62 27.34
CA VAL A 83 19.24 15.41 26.15
C VAL A 83 17.79 15.13 25.90
N GLU A 84 16.95 15.99 26.45
CA GLU A 84 15.53 16.08 26.19
C GLU A 84 15.37 16.18 24.67
N VAL A 85 15.16 15.04 24.00
CA VAL A 85 15.04 14.97 22.55
C VAL A 85 13.73 15.65 22.19
N ARG A 86 13.78 16.95 21.96
CA ARG A 86 12.65 17.71 21.43
C ARG A 86 12.51 17.33 19.94
N PRO A 87 11.42 16.67 19.54
CA PRO A 87 11.36 16.03 18.23
C PRO A 87 11.55 17.01 17.07
N PHE A 88 10.94 18.19 17.13
CA PHE A 88 11.16 19.30 16.19
C PHE A 88 10.39 20.54 16.69
N VAL A 89 10.99 21.72 16.61
CA VAL A 89 10.33 22.96 17.05
C VAL A 89 9.69 23.63 15.85
N ILE A 90 8.40 23.98 15.97
CA ILE A 90 7.66 24.69 14.93
C ILE A 90 7.70 26.17 15.28
N PRO A 91 8.06 27.06 14.34
CA PRO A 91 8.03 28.50 14.56
C PRO A 91 6.67 29.01 15.01
N GLN A 92 6.65 30.00 15.91
CA GLN A 92 5.42 30.48 16.53
C GLN A 92 4.45 31.07 15.51
N GLU A 93 4.97 31.75 14.49
CA GLU A 93 4.21 32.28 13.36
C GLU A 93 3.42 31.18 12.63
N ASP A 94 3.99 29.98 12.49
CA ASP A 94 3.34 28.86 11.82
C ASP A 94 2.26 28.24 12.70
N VAL A 95 2.50 28.21 14.03
CA VAL A 95 1.49 27.80 15.01
C VAL A 95 0.29 28.74 14.98
N GLU A 96 0.50 30.04 14.82
CA GLU A 96 -0.58 31.03 14.68
C GLU A 96 -1.39 30.81 13.39
N VAL A 97 -0.72 30.60 12.26
CA VAL A 97 -1.37 30.27 10.98
C VAL A 97 -2.22 29.00 11.10
N LEU A 98 -1.69 27.98 11.79
CA LEU A 98 -2.40 26.73 12.03
C LEU A 98 -3.63 26.93 12.93
N ASN A 99 -3.49 27.69 14.01
CA ASN A 99 -4.60 27.98 14.92
C ASN A 99 -5.65 28.91 14.27
N ALA A 100 -5.30 29.67 13.24
CA ALA A 100 -6.25 30.42 12.44
C ALA A 100 -7.09 29.53 11.50
N SER A 101 -6.65 28.28 11.23
CA SER A 101 -7.40 27.33 10.42
C SER A 101 -8.54 26.67 11.20
N GLU A 102 -9.78 26.88 10.75
CA GLU A 102 -10.96 26.20 11.30
C GLU A 102 -10.82 24.66 11.23
N ALA A 103 -10.30 24.14 10.11
CA ALA A 103 -10.12 22.72 9.90
C ALA A 103 -9.15 22.10 10.92
N PHE A 104 -8.02 22.78 11.17
CA PHE A 104 -7.04 22.31 12.15
C PHE A 104 -7.59 22.41 13.57
N CYS A 105 -8.27 23.50 13.93
CA CYS A 105 -8.94 23.63 15.23
C CYS A 105 -10.00 22.55 15.48
N MET A 106 -10.77 22.18 14.46
CA MET A 106 -11.70 21.04 14.55
C MET A 106 -10.97 19.72 14.77
N LEU A 107 -9.87 19.47 14.06
CA LEU A 107 -9.04 18.29 14.25
C LEU A 107 -8.51 18.21 15.68
N ARG A 108 -7.91 19.29 16.19
CA ARG A 108 -7.39 19.35 17.57
C ARG A 108 -8.48 19.09 18.59
N SER A 109 -9.67 19.67 18.41
CA SER A 109 -10.83 19.45 19.29
C SER A 109 -11.31 17.99 19.28
N TYR A 110 -11.19 17.30 18.15
CA TYR A 110 -11.50 15.88 18.05
C TYR A 110 -10.44 15.03 18.78
N LEU A 111 -9.16 15.30 18.55
CA LEU A 111 -8.04 14.56 19.14
C LEU A 111 -7.88 14.80 20.64
N ALA A 112 -8.31 15.96 21.15
CA ALA A 112 -8.30 16.30 22.58
C ALA A 112 -9.22 15.39 23.43
N ARG A 113 -10.15 14.66 22.80
CA ARG A 113 -11.03 13.71 23.52
C ARG A 113 -10.30 12.45 23.96
N ASP A 114 -9.16 12.16 23.35
CA ASP A 114 -8.38 10.94 23.55
C ASP A 114 -6.91 11.28 23.84
N THR A 115 -6.68 12.34 24.61
CA THR A 115 -5.35 12.71 25.11
C THR A 115 -5.15 12.15 26.50
N SER A 116 -4.31 11.12 26.60
CA SER A 116 -3.80 10.62 27.88
C SER A 116 -2.27 10.54 27.81
N PHE A 117 -1.60 11.07 28.83
CA PHE A 117 -0.16 10.88 29.00
C PHE A 117 0.10 9.58 29.76
N CYS A 118 1.20 8.90 29.45
CA CYS A 118 1.66 7.81 30.31
C CYS A 118 2.27 8.37 31.60
N ALA A 119 2.44 7.53 32.63
CA ALA A 119 2.95 7.96 33.93
C ALA A 119 4.27 8.75 33.85
N GLU A 120 5.17 8.35 32.94
CA GLU A 120 6.47 9.02 32.73
C GLU A 120 6.33 10.46 32.21
N HIS A 121 5.36 10.70 31.33
CA HIS A 121 5.18 12.01 30.69
C HIS A 121 4.08 12.85 31.35
N ASP A 122 3.35 12.29 32.31
CA ASP A 122 2.32 13.02 33.05
C ASP A 122 2.88 13.91 34.16
N GLU A 123 4.13 13.73 34.56
CA GLU A 123 4.81 14.62 35.52
C GLU A 123 5.44 15.85 34.85
N CYS A 124 5.53 15.88 33.52
CA CYS A 124 6.12 16.99 32.77
C CYS A 124 5.31 18.28 32.92
N ASP A 125 5.99 19.41 32.72
CA ASP A 125 5.37 20.72 32.79
C ASP A 125 4.30 20.91 31.69
N THR A 126 3.34 21.79 31.95
CA THR A 126 2.20 22.05 31.07
C THR A 126 2.65 22.51 29.68
N HIS A 127 3.70 23.31 29.58
CA HIS A 127 4.15 23.85 28.29
C HIS A 127 4.76 22.76 27.40
N THR A 128 5.54 21.86 27.98
CA THR A 128 6.06 20.67 27.28
C THR A 128 4.93 19.76 26.82
N LYS A 129 3.94 19.50 27.68
CA LYS A 129 2.75 18.72 27.31
C LYS A 129 1.98 19.35 26.14
N GLU A 130 1.76 20.67 26.15
CA GLU A 130 1.11 21.39 25.07
C GLU A 130 1.88 21.26 23.74
N THR A 131 3.21 21.30 23.82
CA THR A 131 4.09 21.11 22.65
C THR A 131 3.93 19.71 22.06
N TRP A 132 3.96 18.67 22.89
CA TRP A 132 3.74 17.29 22.43
C TRP A 132 2.35 17.07 21.84
N ILE A 133 1.32 17.67 22.43
CA ILE A 133 -0.05 17.62 21.89
C ILE A 133 -0.08 18.24 20.49
N LEU A 134 0.50 19.43 20.32
CA LEU A 134 0.55 20.11 19.03
C LEU A 134 1.29 19.29 17.97
N GLN A 135 2.47 18.75 18.32
CA GLN A 135 3.25 17.91 17.41
C GLN A 135 2.49 16.63 17.03
N ARG A 136 1.83 15.97 17.99
CA ARG A 136 0.95 14.82 17.74
C ARG A 136 -0.19 15.18 16.81
N ASP A 137 -0.84 16.32 17.02
CA ASP A 137 -1.93 16.80 16.16
C ASP A 137 -1.47 17.04 14.71
N LEU A 138 -0.24 17.53 14.54
CA LEU A 138 0.36 17.75 13.23
C LEU A 138 0.77 16.44 12.54
N LEU A 139 1.36 15.51 13.28
CA LEU A 139 1.63 14.17 12.77
C LEU A 139 0.33 13.50 12.32
N HIS A 140 -0.74 13.61 13.10
CA HIS A 140 -2.04 13.10 12.71
C HIS A 140 -2.56 13.76 11.44
N ALA A 141 -2.50 15.09 11.36
CA ALA A 141 -2.89 15.84 10.17
C ALA A 141 -2.17 15.39 8.89
N LEU A 142 -0.89 14.99 9.01
CA LEU A 142 -0.07 14.52 7.88
C LEU A 142 -0.29 13.05 7.53
N VAL A 143 -0.24 12.17 8.54
CA VAL A 143 -0.18 10.72 8.36
C VAL A 143 -1.57 10.13 8.10
N MET A 144 -2.60 10.66 8.77
CA MET A 144 -3.94 10.09 8.69
C MET A 144 -4.53 10.10 7.28
N PRO A 145 -4.33 11.14 6.43
CA PRO A 145 -4.70 11.09 5.01
C PRO A 145 -4.03 9.95 4.21
N VAL A 146 -2.77 9.60 4.54
CA VAL A 146 -2.06 8.50 3.89
C VAL A 146 -2.62 7.14 4.34
N LEU A 147 -2.98 7.01 5.62
CA LEU A 147 -3.65 5.81 6.12
C LEU A 147 -5.05 5.64 5.49
N GLU A 148 -5.82 6.71 5.35
CA GLU A 148 -7.13 6.66 4.67
C GLU A 148 -7.01 6.33 3.16
N LEU A 149 -5.96 6.83 2.49
CA LEU A 149 -5.62 6.39 1.14
C LEU A 149 -5.39 4.88 1.09
N PHE A 150 -4.55 4.36 2.00
CA PHE A 150 -4.23 2.94 2.04
C PHE A 150 -5.48 2.07 2.25
N ASN A 151 -6.36 2.47 3.18
CA ASN A 151 -7.62 1.77 3.44
C ASN A 151 -8.52 1.76 2.19
N ARG A 152 -8.64 2.90 1.51
CA ARG A 152 -9.41 3.01 0.25
C ARG A 152 -8.79 2.17 -0.86
N ALA A 153 -7.48 2.22 -1.03
CA ALA A 153 -6.75 1.44 -2.03
C ALA A 153 -6.97 -0.06 -1.80
N SER A 154 -6.89 -0.51 -0.55
CA SER A 154 -7.15 -1.90 -0.15
C SER A 154 -8.59 -2.32 -0.50
N ALA A 155 -9.59 -1.51 -0.15
CA ALA A 155 -10.99 -1.80 -0.47
C ALA A 155 -11.26 -1.86 -1.99
N LEU A 156 -10.63 -0.97 -2.77
CA LEU A 156 -10.72 -0.98 -4.23
C LEU A 156 -10.04 -2.22 -4.83
N ALA A 157 -8.86 -2.60 -4.32
CA ALA A 157 -8.15 -3.79 -4.74
C ALA A 157 -8.95 -5.07 -4.42
N GLU A 158 -9.53 -5.17 -3.22
CA GLU A 158 -10.41 -6.28 -2.83
C GLU A 158 -11.59 -6.41 -3.79
N ALA A 159 -12.25 -5.29 -4.11
CA ALA A 159 -13.37 -5.28 -5.04
C ALA A 159 -12.96 -5.65 -6.47
N ALA A 160 -11.83 -5.12 -6.97
CA ALA A 160 -11.36 -5.35 -8.32
C ALA A 160 -10.88 -6.79 -8.54
N LEU A 161 -10.19 -7.37 -7.55
CA LEU A 161 -9.62 -8.72 -7.63
C LEU A 161 -10.58 -9.80 -7.12
N CYS A 162 -11.68 -9.42 -6.46
CA CYS A 162 -12.62 -10.34 -5.82
C CYS A 162 -11.93 -11.29 -4.82
N THR A 163 -10.99 -10.76 -4.03
CA THR A 163 -10.24 -11.50 -3.00
C THR A 163 -10.21 -10.69 -1.71
N HIS A 164 -10.12 -11.38 -0.57
CA HIS A 164 -9.89 -10.77 0.75
C HIS A 164 -8.50 -11.11 1.30
N LYS A 165 -7.64 -11.72 0.48
CA LYS A 165 -6.27 -12.06 0.86
C LYS A 165 -5.41 -10.82 0.74
N SER A 166 -4.88 -10.34 1.85
CA SER A 166 -4.08 -9.10 1.89
C SER A 166 -2.81 -9.23 1.06
N GLU A 167 -2.23 -10.42 0.94
CA GLU A 167 -1.05 -10.71 0.13
C GLU A 167 -1.28 -10.59 -1.39
N ASP A 168 -2.53 -10.68 -1.85
CA ASP A 168 -2.88 -10.61 -3.27
C ASP A 168 -3.28 -9.19 -3.71
N LEU A 169 -3.58 -8.27 -2.77
CA LEU A 169 -4.13 -6.94 -3.09
C LEU A 169 -3.19 -6.07 -3.91
N GLU A 170 -1.88 -6.26 -3.74
CA GLU A 170 -0.87 -5.54 -4.52
C GLU A 170 -0.98 -5.80 -6.03
N LEU A 171 -1.61 -6.90 -6.46
CA LEU A 171 -1.79 -7.27 -7.87
C LEU A 171 -2.77 -6.34 -8.60
N ALA A 172 -3.56 -5.54 -7.86
CA ALA A 172 -4.43 -4.53 -8.43
C ALA A 172 -3.66 -3.30 -8.95
N PHE A 173 -2.39 -3.15 -8.58
CA PHE A 173 -1.56 -1.99 -8.88
C PHE A 173 -0.33 -2.36 -9.72
N ALA A 174 0.21 -1.40 -10.45
CA ALA A 174 1.39 -1.56 -11.29
C ALA A 174 2.48 -0.52 -10.98
N GLY A 175 3.72 -0.81 -11.40
CA GLY A 175 4.85 0.12 -11.29
C GLY A 175 5.09 0.65 -9.87
N GLU A 176 5.32 1.96 -9.74
CA GLU A 176 5.57 2.63 -8.46
C GLU A 176 4.35 2.61 -7.52
N ALA A 177 3.12 2.55 -8.06
CA ALA A 177 1.91 2.45 -7.25
C ALA A 177 1.89 1.15 -6.43
N ARG A 178 2.27 0.03 -7.06
CA ARG A 178 2.41 -1.27 -6.38
C ARG A 178 3.47 -1.22 -5.29
N GLY A 179 4.62 -0.62 -5.58
CA GLY A 179 5.70 -0.45 -4.61
C GLY A 179 5.28 0.39 -3.40
N ALA A 180 4.54 1.46 -3.63
CA ALA A 180 3.99 2.30 -2.56
C ALA A 180 2.92 1.56 -1.74
N PHE A 181 2.00 0.85 -2.40
CA PHE A 181 0.99 0.05 -1.72
C PHE A 181 1.62 -0.97 -0.77
N LEU A 182 2.60 -1.76 -1.24
CA LEU A 182 3.35 -2.70 -0.40
C LEU A 182 4.07 -2.01 0.76
N CYS A 183 4.72 -0.86 0.50
CA CYS A 183 5.41 -0.11 1.54
C CYS A 183 4.45 0.35 2.64
N LEU A 184 3.27 0.84 2.27
CA LEU A 184 2.23 1.25 3.21
C LEU A 184 1.62 0.06 3.94
N GLN A 185 1.37 -1.05 3.25
CA GLN A 185 0.86 -2.28 3.85
C GLN A 185 1.79 -2.77 4.97
N CYS A 186 3.08 -2.94 4.66
CA CYS A 186 4.07 -3.35 5.66
C CYS A 186 4.15 -2.37 6.84
N PHE A 187 4.06 -1.06 6.56
CA PHE A 187 4.16 -0.05 7.61
C PHE A 187 2.92 -0.05 8.52
N VAL A 188 1.71 -0.08 7.95
CA VAL A 188 0.45 -0.05 8.69
C VAL A 188 0.27 -1.32 9.52
N ASP A 189 0.68 -2.48 9.00
CA ASP A 189 0.62 -3.75 9.73
C ASP A 189 1.55 -3.76 10.96
N GLU A 190 2.68 -3.04 10.92
CA GLU A 190 3.66 -2.98 12.02
C GLU A 190 3.39 -1.82 13.01
N GLU A 191 2.89 -0.68 12.53
CA GLU A 191 2.83 0.60 13.24
C GLU A 191 1.40 1.21 13.25
N GLU A 192 0.36 0.38 13.40
CA GLU A 192 -1.04 0.83 13.33
C GLU A 192 -1.35 1.94 14.34
N ASP A 193 -0.94 1.78 15.60
CA ASP A 193 -1.22 2.75 16.66
C ASP A 193 -0.52 4.09 16.40
N TRP A 194 0.71 4.05 15.88
CA TRP A 194 1.41 5.27 15.49
C TRP A 194 0.72 5.97 14.31
N CYS A 195 0.29 5.22 13.28
CA CYS A 195 -0.44 5.77 12.14
C CYS A 195 -1.71 6.53 12.56
N ARG A 196 -2.41 6.02 13.58
CA ARG A 196 -3.63 6.62 14.14
C ARG A 196 -3.33 7.64 15.24
N THR A 197 -2.07 7.84 15.58
CA THR A 197 -1.56 8.64 16.71
C THR A 197 -2.28 8.31 18.03
N ARG A 198 -2.40 7.02 18.36
CA ARG A 198 -3.03 6.53 19.59
C ARG A 198 -2.02 6.40 20.72
N GLY A 199 -2.46 6.75 21.93
CA GLY A 199 -1.63 6.70 23.14
C GLY A 199 -1.02 8.05 23.51
N CYS A 200 0.10 7.99 24.24
CA CYS A 200 0.75 9.16 24.81
C CYS A 200 1.32 10.08 23.72
N PRO A 201 0.94 11.38 23.64
CA PRO A 201 1.45 12.32 22.65
C PRO A 201 2.98 12.36 22.60
N ALA A 202 3.63 12.40 23.77
CA ALA A 202 5.09 12.42 23.88
C ALA A 202 5.72 11.18 23.22
N CYS A 203 5.21 9.97 23.52
CA CYS A 203 5.73 8.73 22.97
C CYS A 203 5.58 8.68 21.45
N ILE A 204 4.44 9.10 20.91
CA ILE A 204 4.18 9.14 19.47
C ILE A 204 5.15 10.12 18.79
N THR A 205 5.32 11.31 19.38
CA THR A 205 6.21 12.33 18.81
C THR A 205 7.67 11.90 18.84
N SER A 206 8.12 11.30 19.95
CA SER A 206 9.49 10.77 20.08
C SER A 206 9.74 9.56 19.17
N ALA A 207 8.75 8.67 19.03
CA ALA A 207 8.83 7.53 18.11
C ALA A 207 9.03 7.97 16.65
N THR A 208 8.56 9.17 16.27
CA THR A 208 8.74 9.70 14.92
C THR A 208 10.21 9.79 14.51
N LEU A 209 11.09 10.16 15.43
CA LEU A 209 12.54 10.24 15.19
C LEU A 209 13.26 8.91 15.47
N SER A 210 12.58 7.89 15.97
CA SER A 210 13.24 6.66 16.44
C SER A 210 13.67 5.73 15.30
N THR A 211 13.05 5.84 14.12
CA THR A 211 13.32 4.93 12.99
C THR A 211 13.30 5.66 11.65
N GLU A 212 13.97 5.06 10.67
CA GLU A 212 14.00 5.57 9.29
C GLU A 212 12.61 5.52 8.64
N SER A 213 11.79 4.50 8.93
CA SER A 213 10.47 4.31 8.32
C SER A 213 9.51 5.42 8.73
N HIS A 214 9.46 5.73 10.03
CA HIS A 214 8.69 6.85 10.58
C HIS A 214 9.09 8.19 9.94
N LEU A 215 10.40 8.47 9.88
CA LEU A 215 10.92 9.69 9.24
C LEU A 215 10.53 9.77 7.77
N ARG A 216 10.73 8.70 7.01
CA ARG A 216 10.44 8.68 5.58
C ARG A 216 8.96 8.86 5.29
N LEU A 217 8.07 8.27 6.09
CA LEU A 217 6.64 8.44 5.94
C LEU A 217 6.21 9.87 6.28
N THR A 218 6.70 10.44 7.39
CA THR A 218 6.38 11.82 7.78
C THR A 218 6.87 12.84 6.74
N ILE A 219 8.08 12.66 6.20
CA ILE A 219 8.61 13.50 5.12
C ILE A 219 7.77 13.35 3.86
N ALA A 220 7.43 12.11 3.45
CA ALA A 220 6.61 11.86 2.28
C ALA A 220 5.20 12.48 2.42
N ALA A 221 4.56 12.33 3.59
CA ALA A 221 3.27 12.94 3.91
C ALA A 221 3.33 14.47 3.86
N SER A 222 4.41 15.06 4.37
CA SER A 222 4.65 16.51 4.30
C SER A 222 4.79 16.98 2.84
N LEU A 223 5.54 16.26 2.01
CA LEU A 223 5.67 16.56 0.58
C LEU A 223 4.32 16.49 -0.13
N LEU A 224 3.52 15.45 0.12
CA LEU A 224 2.17 15.31 -0.42
C LEU A 224 1.26 16.47 -0.01
N SER A 225 1.36 16.94 1.24
CA SER A 225 0.57 18.08 1.72
C SER A 225 0.94 19.40 1.03
N THR A 226 2.17 19.55 0.56
CA THR A 226 2.63 20.77 -0.15
C THR A 226 2.44 20.71 -1.66
N ALA A 227 2.35 19.51 -2.24
CA ALA A 227 2.21 19.31 -3.68
C ALA A 227 0.98 20.03 -4.28
N SER A 228 -0.12 20.12 -3.53
CA SER A 228 -1.35 20.82 -3.93
C SER A 228 -1.19 22.35 -4.05
N VAL A 229 -0.15 22.93 -3.46
CA VAL A 229 0.11 24.39 -3.50
C VAL A 229 0.99 24.78 -4.68
N ALA A 230 1.86 23.87 -5.14
CA ALA A 230 2.86 24.13 -6.16
C ALA A 230 2.30 24.14 -7.60
N THR A 231 1.03 23.78 -7.79
CA THR A 231 0.34 23.80 -9.09
C THR A 231 -0.68 24.95 -9.13
N PRO A 232 -0.32 26.13 -9.67
CA PRO A 232 -1.19 27.31 -9.72
C PRO A 232 -2.34 27.21 -10.74
N THR A 233 -2.63 26.02 -11.28
CA THR A 233 -3.51 25.85 -12.43
C THR A 233 -4.99 25.70 -12.09
N SER A 234 -5.36 25.56 -10.81
CA SER A 234 -6.76 25.51 -10.39
C SER A 234 -7.14 26.81 -9.69
N SER A 235 -7.84 27.68 -10.39
CA SER A 235 -8.48 28.90 -9.89
C SER A 235 -9.71 28.62 -9.00
N GLN A 236 -9.83 27.41 -8.45
CA GLN A 236 -10.84 27.12 -7.45
C GLN A 236 -10.35 27.54 -6.06
N PRO A 237 -11.14 28.31 -5.31
CA PRO A 237 -10.83 28.58 -3.91
C PRO A 237 -10.72 27.25 -3.16
N LEU A 238 -9.62 27.08 -2.40
CA LEU A 238 -9.47 25.94 -1.50
C LEU A 238 -10.77 25.82 -0.68
N PRO A 239 -11.40 24.63 -0.62
CA PRO A 239 -12.58 24.45 0.21
C PRO A 239 -12.23 24.84 1.64
N SER A 240 -13.10 25.60 2.31
CA SER A 240 -12.86 26.18 3.65
C SER A 240 -12.51 25.17 4.75
N ARG A 241 -12.58 23.87 4.44
CA ARG A 241 -12.31 22.75 5.35
C ARG A 241 -10.99 22.01 5.07
N ALA A 242 -10.22 22.42 4.07
CA ALA A 242 -8.88 21.84 3.87
C ALA A 242 -7.92 22.34 4.95
N LEU A 243 -7.05 21.45 5.42
CA LEU A 243 -5.94 21.85 6.28
C LEU A 243 -5.00 22.76 5.49
N PRO A 244 -4.43 23.81 6.12
CA PRO A 244 -3.42 24.63 5.47
C PRO A 244 -2.22 23.75 5.12
N PRO A 245 -1.51 24.05 4.03
CA PRO A 245 -0.27 23.36 3.74
C PRO A 245 0.71 23.54 4.90
N LEU A 246 1.50 22.50 5.18
CA LEU A 246 2.45 22.46 6.29
C LEU A 246 3.92 22.50 5.81
N PRO A 247 4.35 23.52 5.04
CA PRO A 247 5.68 23.51 4.42
C PRO A 247 6.83 23.60 5.44
N HIS A 248 6.56 24.09 6.64
CA HIS A 248 7.56 24.36 7.68
C HIS A 248 7.95 23.12 8.51
N ILE A 249 7.21 22.01 8.38
CA ILE A 249 7.54 20.75 9.06
C ILE A 249 8.86 20.17 8.54
N LEU A 250 9.13 20.28 7.23
CA LEU A 250 10.36 19.74 6.65
C LEU A 250 11.63 20.45 7.15
N PRO A 251 11.71 21.80 7.16
CA PRO A 251 12.79 22.52 7.84
C PRO A 251 12.95 22.12 9.31
N ALA A 252 11.87 22.07 10.08
CA ALA A 252 11.91 21.74 11.50
C ALA A 252 12.45 20.31 11.75
N LEU A 253 12.01 19.33 10.96
CA LEU A 253 12.51 17.95 11.02
C LEU A 253 13.99 17.86 10.63
N ARG A 254 14.41 18.57 9.57
CA ARG A 254 15.82 18.60 9.16
C ARG A 254 16.71 19.13 10.27
N ASP A 255 16.28 20.21 10.91
CA ASP A 255 17.08 20.88 11.94
C ASP A 255 17.16 19.98 13.19
N ALA A 256 16.05 19.35 13.58
CA ALA A 256 16.05 18.36 14.67
C ALA A 256 16.97 17.16 14.39
N LEU A 257 16.90 16.58 13.18
CA LEU A 257 17.80 15.48 12.78
C LEU A 257 19.27 15.90 12.74
N SER A 258 19.54 17.15 12.39
CA SER A 258 20.92 17.68 12.35
C SER A 258 21.52 17.80 13.74
N SER A 259 20.69 18.07 14.76
CA SER A 259 21.08 18.14 16.17
C SER A 259 21.05 16.78 16.88
N ASP A 260 20.40 15.78 16.30
CA ASP A 260 20.29 14.44 16.87
C ASP A 260 21.63 13.68 16.79
N PRO A 261 22.17 13.12 17.90
CA PRO A 261 23.45 12.41 17.91
C PRO A 261 23.48 11.12 17.07
N PHE A 262 22.33 10.46 16.89
CA PHE A 262 22.22 9.21 16.13
C PHE A 262 22.11 9.48 14.63
N TRP A 263 21.26 10.44 14.24
CA TRP A 263 21.06 10.81 12.83
C TRP A 263 22.15 11.78 12.34
N GLY A 264 22.26 12.95 12.93
CA GLY A 264 23.15 14.00 12.45
C GLY A 264 22.83 14.53 11.04
N PRO A 265 23.59 15.55 10.58
CA PRO A 265 23.24 16.33 9.40
C PRO A 265 23.43 15.57 8.06
N SER A 266 24.24 14.51 8.05
CA SER A 266 24.57 13.75 6.83
C SER A 266 23.45 12.84 6.35
N HIS A 267 22.48 12.50 7.21
CA HIS A 267 21.39 11.56 6.87
C HIS A 267 20.23 12.24 6.12
N TRP A 268 20.06 13.56 6.26
CA TRP A 268 18.94 14.26 5.64
C TRP A 268 18.83 14.06 4.12
N PRO A 269 19.90 14.21 3.30
CA PRO A 269 19.80 14.00 1.85
C PRO A 269 19.34 12.58 1.48
N TYR A 270 19.77 11.57 2.25
CA TYR A 270 19.35 10.18 2.06
C TYR A 270 17.86 10.01 2.38
N LEU A 271 17.43 10.46 3.56
CA LEU A 271 16.03 10.38 4.00
C LEU A 271 15.10 11.10 3.04
N LEU A 272 15.44 12.33 2.66
CA LEU A 272 14.65 13.14 1.73
C LEU A 272 14.55 12.47 0.36
N SER A 273 15.65 11.94 -0.20
CA SER A 273 15.62 11.22 -1.49
C SER A 273 14.66 10.02 -1.45
N ARG A 274 14.74 9.21 -0.39
CA ARG A 274 13.91 8.02 -0.23
C ARG A 274 12.44 8.37 0.07
N ALA A 275 12.18 9.45 0.79
CA ALA A 275 10.84 9.95 1.04
C ALA A 275 10.21 10.57 -0.22
N THR A 276 10.98 11.27 -1.04
CA THR A 276 10.53 11.79 -2.35
C THR A 276 10.10 10.65 -3.27
N GLN A 277 10.87 9.55 -3.32
CA GLN A 277 10.47 8.36 -4.08
C GLN A 277 9.15 7.76 -3.55
N LEU A 278 9.01 7.66 -2.22
CA LEU A 278 7.77 7.17 -1.61
C LEU A 278 6.59 8.10 -1.93
N SER A 279 6.77 9.42 -1.83
CA SER A 279 5.75 10.42 -2.20
C SER A 279 5.31 10.27 -3.66
N ALA A 280 6.25 10.08 -4.59
CA ALA A 280 5.92 9.86 -6.01
C ALA A 280 5.15 8.55 -6.21
N GLY A 281 5.54 7.48 -5.52
CA GLY A 281 4.80 6.21 -5.55
C GLY A 281 3.39 6.33 -4.97
N ILE A 282 3.20 7.11 -3.90
CA ILE A 282 1.89 7.40 -3.32
C ILE A 282 1.02 8.20 -4.30
N GLN A 283 1.58 9.17 -5.01
CA GLN A 283 0.85 9.89 -6.08
C GLN A 283 0.43 8.96 -7.22
N ALA A 284 1.31 8.04 -7.63
CA ALA A 284 0.95 7.01 -8.61
C ALA A 284 -0.17 6.08 -8.09
N LEU A 285 -0.14 5.73 -6.81
CA LEU A 285 -1.18 4.94 -6.16
C LEU A 285 -2.53 5.67 -6.14
N ILE A 286 -2.55 6.97 -5.87
CA ILE A 286 -3.76 7.80 -5.96
C ILE A 286 -4.34 7.73 -7.38
N ALA A 287 -3.51 7.89 -8.41
CA ALA A 287 -3.95 7.81 -9.80
C ALA A 287 -4.53 6.42 -10.17
N GLU A 288 -3.87 5.34 -9.75
CA GLU A 288 -4.39 3.98 -9.96
C GLU A 288 -5.69 3.72 -9.20
N CYS A 289 -5.86 4.27 -7.99
CA CYS A 289 -7.13 4.18 -7.25
C CYS A 289 -8.28 4.81 -8.04
N VAL A 290 -8.06 5.97 -8.68
CA VAL A 290 -9.08 6.61 -9.53
C VAL A 290 -9.43 5.72 -10.73
N ASN A 291 -8.42 5.09 -11.36
CA ASN A 291 -8.63 4.17 -12.47
C ASN A 291 -9.43 2.93 -12.02
N LEU A 292 -9.05 2.31 -10.90
CA LEU A 292 -9.75 1.15 -10.34
C LEU A 292 -11.18 1.50 -9.93
N GLU A 293 -11.41 2.66 -9.34
CA GLU A 293 -12.76 3.10 -8.98
C GLU A 293 -13.66 3.26 -10.21
N ALA A 294 -13.14 3.75 -11.34
CA ALA A 294 -13.90 3.81 -12.59
C ALA A 294 -14.27 2.41 -13.13
N LEU A 295 -13.39 1.41 -12.93
CA LEU A 295 -13.64 0.03 -13.31
C LEU A 295 -14.67 -0.66 -12.40
N VAL A 296 -14.60 -0.40 -11.10
CA VAL A 296 -15.51 -0.98 -10.09
C VAL A 296 -16.88 -0.30 -10.11
N SER A 297 -16.93 1.01 -10.37
CA SER A 297 -18.16 1.82 -10.35
C SER A 297 -18.94 1.80 -11.65
N SER A 298 -18.36 1.30 -12.74
CA SER A 298 -19.11 1.09 -13.98
C SER A 298 -20.30 0.18 -13.67
N PRO A 299 -21.54 0.70 -13.73
CA PRO A 299 -22.70 -0.15 -13.64
C PRO A 299 -22.51 -1.22 -14.69
N ILE A 300 -22.86 -2.47 -14.37
CA ILE A 300 -23.25 -3.42 -15.40
C ILE A 300 -24.54 -2.83 -15.99
N ALA A 301 -24.40 -1.79 -16.82
CA ALA A 301 -25.47 -1.21 -17.59
C ALA A 301 -25.94 -2.35 -18.48
N ASP A 302 -27.10 -2.87 -18.12
CA ASP A 302 -27.86 -3.88 -18.84
C ASP A 302 -26.96 -4.82 -19.66
N ARG A 303 -26.32 -5.76 -18.97
CA ARG A 303 -26.15 -7.04 -19.63
C ARG A 303 -27.58 -7.54 -19.79
N PRO A 304 -28.19 -7.50 -20.99
CA PRO A 304 -29.52 -8.07 -21.11
C PRO A 304 -29.40 -9.52 -20.64
N ALA A 305 -30.43 -10.02 -19.96
CA ALA A 305 -30.53 -11.40 -19.51
C ALA A 305 -30.61 -12.40 -20.69
N PHE A 306 -29.59 -12.39 -21.54
CA PHE A 306 -29.23 -13.37 -22.55
C PHE A 306 -27.78 -13.69 -22.19
N LEU A 307 -27.50 -14.59 -21.24
CA LEU A 307 -27.32 -16.00 -21.53
C LEU A 307 -27.36 -16.78 -20.21
N SER A 308 -28.52 -16.81 -19.56
CA SER A 308 -28.88 -17.90 -18.64
C SER A 308 -30.17 -18.49 -19.16
N ASN A 309 -30.03 -19.68 -19.77
CA ASN A 309 -31.03 -20.51 -20.44
C ASN A 309 -31.59 -20.07 -21.81
N ASN A 310 -31.08 -20.78 -22.82
CA ASN A 310 -31.75 -21.24 -24.04
C ASN A 310 -32.44 -20.26 -25.00
N ASN A 311 -31.90 -20.30 -26.23
CA ASN A 311 -32.56 -20.12 -27.53
C ASN A 311 -32.79 -18.68 -28.06
N HIS A 312 -32.32 -18.51 -29.30
CA HIS A 312 -32.64 -17.45 -30.26
C HIS A 312 -32.00 -16.05 -30.08
N LEU A 313 -30.81 -15.88 -30.66
CA LEU A 313 -30.36 -14.59 -31.20
C LEU A 313 -30.61 -14.59 -32.73
N THR A 314 -31.73 -14.05 -33.15
CA THR A 314 -31.94 -13.55 -34.51
C THR A 314 -31.34 -12.15 -34.60
N ALA A 315 -30.18 -12.05 -35.26
CA ALA A 315 -29.82 -10.83 -35.99
C ALA A 315 -30.66 -10.78 -37.29
N PRO A 316 -31.18 -9.62 -37.71
CA PRO A 316 -31.82 -9.50 -39.01
C PRO A 316 -30.75 -9.36 -40.11
N GLY A 317 -30.82 -10.25 -41.09
CA GLY A 317 -30.31 -9.98 -42.44
C GLY A 317 -29.00 -10.67 -42.85
N LEU A 318 -29.04 -11.99 -43.10
CA LEU A 318 -28.70 -12.56 -44.42
C LEU A 318 -29.07 -14.06 -44.47
N GLN A 319 -29.59 -14.44 -45.63
CA GLN A 319 -30.44 -15.60 -45.89
C GLN A 319 -29.67 -16.92 -46.10
N TYR A 320 -30.35 -18.04 -45.77
CA TYR A 320 -30.28 -19.41 -46.33
C TYR A 320 -28.91 -20.14 -46.33
N ALA A 321 -28.75 -21.38 -45.83
CA ALA A 321 -29.60 -22.54 -46.02
C ALA A 321 -29.43 -23.65 -44.93
N SER A 322 -30.58 -24.25 -44.59
CA SER A 322 -30.88 -25.69 -44.42
C SER A 322 -29.86 -26.69 -43.83
N ALA A 323 -30.19 -27.12 -42.61
CA ALA A 323 -30.42 -28.51 -42.17
C ALA A 323 -29.26 -29.49 -41.85
N GLN A 324 -29.41 -30.09 -40.66
CA GLN A 324 -28.92 -31.40 -40.20
C GLN A 324 -27.43 -31.54 -39.84
N SER A 325 -27.11 -31.38 -38.56
CA SER A 325 -26.35 -32.40 -37.79
C SER A 325 -26.23 -32.03 -36.31
N ALA A 326 -26.47 -33.04 -35.48
CA ALA A 326 -26.35 -33.03 -34.03
C ALA A 326 -24.89 -32.93 -33.55
N ASP A 327 -24.72 -32.40 -32.34
CA ASP A 327 -23.61 -32.60 -31.39
C ASP A 327 -22.17 -32.54 -31.89
N LYS A 328 -21.76 -31.36 -32.36
CA LYS A 328 -20.34 -30.97 -32.32
C LYS A 328 -20.22 -29.55 -31.80
N GLY A 329 -19.89 -29.42 -30.52
CA GLY A 329 -19.52 -28.15 -29.91
C GLY A 329 -18.52 -27.39 -30.79
N ALA A 330 -18.80 -26.12 -31.06
CA ALA A 330 -17.99 -25.30 -31.93
C ALA A 330 -16.54 -25.28 -31.42
N LYS A 331 -15.60 -25.83 -32.20
CA LYS A 331 -14.17 -25.77 -31.90
C LYS A 331 -13.72 -24.31 -32.01
N LEU A 332 -13.73 -23.58 -30.90
CA LEU A 332 -13.18 -22.23 -30.83
C LEU A 332 -11.69 -22.29 -31.19
N LYS A 333 -11.35 -21.78 -32.37
CA LYS A 333 -9.96 -21.64 -32.80
C LYS A 333 -9.32 -20.54 -31.95
N LYS A 334 -8.25 -20.91 -31.24
CA LYS A 334 -7.41 -19.94 -30.51
C LYS A 334 -6.96 -18.82 -31.45
N SER A 335 -7.12 -17.57 -31.03
CA SER A 335 -6.70 -16.39 -31.79
C SER A 335 -5.17 -16.41 -32.05
N LYS A 336 -4.71 -15.69 -33.07
CA LYS A 336 -3.27 -15.55 -33.35
C LYS A 336 -2.51 -14.97 -32.13
N LEU A 337 -3.15 -14.05 -31.39
CA LEU A 337 -2.60 -13.46 -30.18
C LEU A 337 -2.48 -14.49 -29.05
N ALA A 338 -3.50 -15.30 -28.81
CA ALA A 338 -3.46 -16.36 -27.79
C ALA A 338 -2.39 -17.42 -28.09
N LYS A 339 -2.19 -17.76 -29.38
CA LYS A 339 -1.08 -18.63 -29.80
C LYS A 339 0.29 -17.98 -29.53
N ARG A 340 0.42 -16.67 -29.69
CA ARG A 340 1.65 -15.92 -29.40
C ARG A 340 1.93 -15.87 -27.90
N GLN A 341 0.92 -15.60 -27.08
CA GLN A 341 1.04 -15.60 -25.61
C GLN A 341 1.49 -16.97 -25.08
N LEU A 342 0.83 -18.06 -25.52
CA LEU A 342 1.24 -19.43 -25.15
C LEU A 342 2.66 -19.80 -25.60
N ARG A 343 3.13 -19.22 -26.71
CA ARG A 343 4.51 -19.42 -27.17
C ARG A 343 5.50 -18.67 -26.28
N LEU A 344 5.20 -17.42 -25.92
CA LEU A 344 6.04 -16.61 -25.04
C LEU A 344 6.16 -17.23 -23.64
N GLU A 345 5.05 -17.71 -23.08
CA GLU A 345 5.04 -18.41 -21.79
C GLU A 345 5.93 -19.67 -21.81
N ARG A 346 5.89 -20.44 -22.91
CA ARG A 346 6.77 -21.59 -23.08
C ARG A 346 8.25 -21.19 -23.18
N GLU A 347 8.55 -20.14 -23.93
CA GLU A 347 9.90 -19.59 -24.08
C GLU A 347 10.45 -19.08 -22.73
N GLU A 348 9.61 -18.45 -21.91
CA GLU A 348 9.94 -18.00 -20.55
C GLU A 348 10.27 -19.17 -19.62
N ILE A 349 9.44 -20.21 -19.60
CA ILE A 349 9.67 -21.42 -18.80
C ILE A 349 11.00 -22.08 -19.20
N ASP A 350 11.28 -22.18 -20.50
CA ASP A 350 12.54 -22.75 -21.00
C ASP A 350 13.75 -21.89 -20.64
N LEU A 351 13.62 -20.56 -20.62
CA LEU A 351 14.66 -19.65 -20.18
C LEU A 351 14.94 -19.84 -18.67
N MET A 352 13.89 -19.85 -17.84
CA MET A 352 14.00 -20.07 -16.40
C MET A 352 14.68 -21.40 -16.08
N ARG A 353 14.33 -22.47 -16.79
CA ARG A 353 14.99 -23.78 -16.65
C ARG A 353 16.48 -23.72 -16.97
N ARG A 354 16.88 -23.03 -18.04
CA ARG A 354 18.31 -22.89 -18.39
C ARG A 354 19.08 -22.07 -17.36
N VAL A 355 18.50 -20.96 -16.89
CA VAL A 355 19.11 -20.13 -15.83
C VAL A 355 19.26 -20.93 -14.55
N ALA A 356 18.22 -21.63 -14.12
CA ALA A 356 18.29 -22.53 -12.98
C ALA A 356 19.43 -23.54 -13.16
N MET A 357 19.48 -24.27 -14.28
CA MET A 357 20.55 -25.24 -14.55
C MET A 357 21.95 -24.63 -14.53
N GLN A 358 22.13 -23.41 -15.05
CA GLN A 358 23.42 -22.70 -15.01
C GLN A 358 23.81 -22.28 -13.58
N CYS A 359 22.85 -21.76 -12.80
CA CYS A 359 23.04 -21.46 -11.39
C CYS A 359 23.40 -22.73 -10.60
N TRP A 360 22.70 -23.82 -10.86
CA TRP A 360 22.95 -25.13 -10.26
C TRP A 360 24.32 -25.71 -10.63
N ALA A 361 24.72 -25.60 -11.90
CA ALA A 361 26.04 -26.06 -12.35
C ALA A 361 27.18 -25.27 -11.69
N ARG A 362 26.97 -23.97 -11.42
CA ARG A 362 27.93 -23.08 -10.76
C ARG A 362 27.93 -23.19 -9.24
N ALA A 363 26.86 -23.68 -8.63
CA ALA A 363 26.79 -23.90 -7.20
C ALA A 363 27.82 -24.96 -6.76
N LYS A 364 28.73 -24.60 -5.85
CA LYS A 364 29.69 -25.51 -5.22
C LYS A 364 28.99 -26.40 -4.19
N LEU A 365 28.15 -27.31 -4.65
CA LEU A 365 27.50 -28.30 -3.80
C LEU A 365 28.39 -29.55 -3.64
N PRO A 366 28.44 -30.14 -2.43
CA PRO A 366 29.05 -31.46 -2.22
C PRO A 366 28.47 -32.51 -3.17
N LYS A 367 29.32 -33.41 -3.69
CA LYS A 367 28.92 -34.42 -4.68
C LYS A 367 27.80 -35.35 -4.19
N SER A 368 27.73 -35.62 -2.89
CA SER A 368 26.69 -36.43 -2.25
C SER A 368 25.29 -35.82 -2.43
N VAL A 369 25.14 -34.55 -2.10
CA VAL A 369 23.87 -33.80 -2.21
C VAL A 369 23.42 -33.68 -3.66
N ARG A 370 24.36 -33.56 -4.59
CA ARG A 370 24.08 -33.47 -6.03
C ARG A 370 23.52 -34.79 -6.59
N GLY A 371 24.02 -35.94 -6.14
CA GLY A 371 23.54 -37.26 -6.59
C GLY A 371 22.14 -37.58 -6.07
N GLU A 372 21.90 -37.25 -4.79
CA GLU A 372 20.63 -37.52 -4.10
C GLU A 372 19.46 -36.72 -4.70
N MET A 373 19.66 -35.43 -4.99
CA MET A 373 18.60 -34.59 -5.59
C MET A 373 18.35 -34.83 -7.08
N LEU A 374 19.33 -35.37 -7.83
CA LEU A 374 19.14 -35.75 -9.25
C LEU A 374 18.46 -37.12 -9.42
N GLY A 375 17.99 -37.73 -8.32
CA GLY A 375 17.41 -39.07 -8.35
C GLY A 375 18.43 -40.16 -8.68
N GLN A 376 19.72 -39.87 -8.56
CA GLN A 376 20.80 -40.85 -8.64
C GLN A 376 21.08 -41.38 -7.23
N SER A 377 20.06 -41.96 -6.59
CA SER A 377 20.28 -42.74 -5.38
C SER A 377 21.26 -43.87 -5.72
N SER A 378 22.32 -43.99 -4.92
CA SER A 378 23.46 -44.89 -5.10
C SER A 378 23.14 -46.39 -5.11
N ASP A 379 21.87 -46.78 -5.02
CA ASP A 379 21.45 -48.17 -4.83
C ASP A 379 21.14 -48.94 -6.12
N ASP A 380 21.17 -48.30 -7.30
CA ASP A 380 20.84 -48.96 -8.58
C ASP A 380 22.06 -49.20 -9.50
N SER A 381 23.25 -49.26 -8.91
CA SER A 381 24.53 -49.44 -9.62
C SER A 381 24.80 -50.91 -10.02
N LYS A 382 23.86 -51.58 -10.71
CA LYS A 382 24.06 -52.92 -11.28
C LYS A 382 23.54 -53.16 -12.71
N ARG A 383 23.32 -52.13 -13.53
CA ARG A 383 23.16 -52.34 -15.00
C ARG A 383 24.42 -51.95 -15.77
N ARG A 384 25.38 -52.89 -15.80
CA ARG A 384 26.41 -52.96 -16.85
C ARG A 384 25.72 -53.07 -18.21
N ARG A 385 25.88 -52.07 -19.09
CA ARG A 385 25.62 -52.24 -20.52
C ARG A 385 26.95 -52.56 -21.19
N SER A 386 27.03 -53.74 -21.79
CA SER A 386 28.17 -54.17 -22.59
C SER A 386 28.24 -53.33 -23.86
N LEU A 387 29.44 -52.84 -24.16
CA LEU A 387 29.80 -52.36 -25.49
C LEU A 387 29.98 -53.57 -26.41
N THR A 388 29.14 -53.65 -27.44
CA THR A 388 29.45 -54.40 -28.65
C THR A 388 29.01 -53.54 -29.83
N CYS A 389 30.00 -52.99 -30.54
CA CYS A 389 29.88 -52.52 -31.91
C CYS A 389 29.94 -53.71 -32.88
N PRO A 390 29.34 -53.59 -34.07
CA PRO A 390 30.00 -53.84 -35.34
C PRO A 390 30.63 -52.57 -35.90
#